data_AF-A0A962QK80-F1
#
_entry.id   AF-A0A962QK80-F1
#
_cell.length_a   1.000
_cell.length_b   1.000
_cell.length_c   1.000
_cell.angle_alpha   90.00
_cell.angle_beta   90.00
_cell.angle_gamma   90.00
#
_symmetry.space_group_name_H-M   'P 1'
#
loop_
_entity.id
_entity.type
_entity.pdbx_description
1 polymer ?
#
loop_
_entity_poly.entity_id
_entity_poly.type
_entity_poly.pdbx_seq_one_letter_code
_entity_poly.pdbx_strand_id
1 'polypeptide(L)'
;MTQNIHTRIKHLLEETNDAFASSGTINMDYAGFAAMALSDFKNLLGNPDLTDMELRRVIRSGEKKRRLKDPNGCWSSFIAHYVARNANQNLKEQCTL
;
A
#
# COMPACT_ATOMS: atom_id res chain seq x y z
N MET A 1 -19.93 -3.16 3.79
CA MET A 1 -18.79 -3.01 4.74
C MET A 1 -17.45 -2.73 4.05
N THR A 2 -17.26 -3.05 2.76
CA THR A 2 -15.98 -2.87 2.04
C THR A 2 -15.56 -1.41 1.83
N GLN A 3 -16.49 -0.45 1.75
CA GLN A 3 -16.14 0.98 1.64
C GLN A 3 -15.35 1.51 2.84
N ASN A 4 -15.56 0.96 4.03
CA ASN A 4 -14.89 1.42 5.24
C ASN A 4 -13.37 1.11 5.23
N ILE A 5 -12.98 -0.05 4.68
CA ILE A 5 -11.58 -0.46 4.63
C ILE A 5 -10.78 0.40 3.64
N HIS A 6 -11.37 0.73 2.48
CA HIS A 6 -10.73 1.56 1.48
C HIS A 6 -10.48 2.97 1.99
N THR A 7 -11.46 3.58 2.66
CA THR A 7 -11.31 4.90 3.28
C THR A 7 -10.22 4.90 4.36
N ARG A 8 -10.15 3.85 5.19
CA ARG A 8 -9.13 3.76 6.25
C ARG A 8 -7.73 3.54 5.69
N ILE A 9 -7.57 2.68 4.68
CA ILE A 9 -6.28 2.47 4.00
C ILE A 9 -5.85 3.77 3.29
N LYS A 10 -6.79 4.47 2.66
CA LYS A 10 -6.53 5.77 2.03
C LYS A 10 -6.02 6.78 3.05
N HIS A 11 -6.68 6.91 4.19
CA HIS A 11 -6.23 7.81 5.27
C HIS A 11 -4.84 7.44 5.76
N LEU A 12 -4.56 6.16 6.03
CA LEU A 12 -3.23 5.73 6.45
C LEU A 12 -2.16 6.07 5.41
N LEU A 13 -2.45 5.89 4.12
CA LEU A 13 -1.53 6.25 3.04
C LEU A 13 -1.27 7.76 2.99
N GLU A 14 -2.30 8.58 3.24
CA GLU A 14 -2.20 10.05 3.28
C GLU A 14 -1.39 10.52 4.49
N GLU A 15 -1.68 10.03 5.70
CA GLU A 15 -0.91 10.32 6.92
C GLU A 15 0.56 9.93 6.76
N THR A 16 0.81 8.74 6.18
CA THR A 16 2.15 8.25 5.87
C THR A 16 2.85 9.16 4.85
N ASN A 17 2.11 9.67 3.87
CA ASN A 17 2.66 10.55 2.83
C ASN A 17 3.02 11.94 3.38
N ASP A 18 2.19 12.49 4.26
CA ASP A 18 2.44 13.77 4.91
C ASP A 18 3.67 13.66 5.84
N ALA A 19 3.78 12.55 6.57
CA ALA A 19 4.97 12.24 7.37
C ALA A 19 6.21 12.05 6.49
N PHE A 20 6.09 11.34 5.37
CA PHE A 20 7.18 11.15 4.41
C PHE A 20 7.68 12.49 3.85
N ALA A 21 6.77 13.35 3.37
CA ALA A 21 7.10 14.67 2.85
C ALA A 21 7.78 15.57 3.89
N SER A 22 7.43 15.41 5.17
CA SER A 22 8.01 16.18 6.28
C SER A 22 9.31 15.58 6.82
N SER A 23 9.59 14.30 6.54
CA SER A 23 10.71 13.54 7.13
C SER A 23 12.08 13.86 6.53
N GLY A 24 12.15 14.56 5.39
CA GLY A 24 13.42 14.87 4.72
C GLY A 24 14.25 13.62 4.35
N THR A 25 13.62 12.47 4.16
CA THR A 25 14.30 11.19 3.95
C THR A 25 14.99 11.15 2.57
N ILE A 26 16.32 11.38 2.57
CA ILE A 26 17.12 11.53 1.34
C ILE A 26 17.30 10.20 0.57
N ASN A 27 17.20 9.05 1.23
CA ASN A 27 17.56 7.75 0.66
C ASN A 27 16.44 6.69 0.72
N MET A 28 15.19 7.09 0.92
CA MET A 28 14.08 6.14 1.07
C MET A 28 12.93 6.50 0.13
N ASP A 29 12.39 5.52 -0.59
CA ASP A 29 11.17 5.70 -1.37
C ASP A 29 9.94 5.59 -0.46
N TYR A 30 8.80 6.14 -0.90
CA TYR A 30 7.56 6.10 -0.14
C TYR A 30 7.20 4.69 0.34
N ALA A 31 7.40 3.67 -0.50
CA ALA A 31 7.13 2.28 -0.14
C ALA A 31 7.98 1.81 1.04
N GLY A 32 9.26 2.17 1.07
CA GLY A 32 10.15 1.88 2.19
C GLY A 32 9.73 2.58 3.48
N PHE A 33 9.25 3.83 3.37
CA PHE A 33 8.75 4.59 4.52
C PHE A 33 7.43 4.04 5.05
N ALA A 34 6.49 3.72 4.15
CA ALA A 34 5.20 3.13 4.50
C ALA A 34 5.32 1.79 5.23
N ALA A 35 6.40 1.05 4.99
CA ALA A 35 6.65 -0.19 5.70
C ALA A 35 7.05 0.03 7.18
N MET A 36 7.39 1.26 7.60
CA MET A 36 7.51 1.59 9.03
C MET A 36 6.14 1.52 9.75
N ALA A 37 5.04 1.73 9.03
CA ALA A 37 3.67 1.58 9.51
C ALA A 37 3.08 0.18 9.22
N LEU A 38 3.92 -0.85 9.04
CA LEU A 38 3.49 -2.19 8.65
C LEU A 38 2.42 -2.78 9.59
N SER A 39 2.53 -2.54 10.90
CA SER A 39 1.55 -3.02 11.89
C SER A 39 0.14 -2.47 11.62
N ASP A 40 0.03 -1.20 11.24
CA ASP A 40 -1.25 -0.58 10.91
C ASP A 40 -1.82 -1.13 9.60
N PHE A 41 -0.96 -1.36 8.60
CA PHE A 41 -1.36 -2.05 7.37
C PHE A 41 -1.85 -3.47 7.63
N LYS A 42 -1.17 -4.27 8.47
CA LYS A 42 -1.60 -5.62 8.85
C LYS A 42 -3.00 -5.62 9.46
N ASN A 43 -3.22 -4.72 10.42
CA ASN A 43 -4.49 -4.56 11.10
C ASN A 43 -5.61 -4.13 10.13
N LEU A 44 -5.34 -3.15 9.28
CA LEU A 44 -6.32 -2.64 8.31
C LEU A 44 -6.62 -3.64 7.19
N LEU A 45 -5.65 -4.44 6.76
CA LEU A 45 -5.81 -5.42 5.69
C LEU A 45 -6.34 -6.77 6.19
N GLY A 46 -6.42 -6.95 7.52
CA GLY A 46 -6.79 -8.22 8.15
C GLY A 46 -5.79 -9.34 7.82
N ASN A 47 -4.53 -8.98 7.57
CA ASN A 47 -3.48 -9.92 7.16
C ASN A 47 -2.28 -9.81 8.11
N PRO A 48 -2.25 -10.60 9.20
CA PRO A 48 -1.17 -10.55 10.19
C PRO A 48 0.18 -11.02 9.63
N ASP A 49 0.16 -11.82 8.56
CA ASP A 49 1.35 -12.42 7.94
C ASP A 49 1.98 -11.51 6.88
N LEU A 50 1.34 -10.39 6.53
CA LEU A 50 1.85 -9.44 5.54
C LEU A 50 3.26 -8.98 5.89
N THR A 51 4.23 -9.27 5.02
CA THR A 51 5.61 -8.88 5.26
C THR A 51 5.90 -7.46 4.78
N ASP A 52 6.95 -6.85 5.32
CA ASP A 52 7.51 -5.57 4.83
C ASP A 52 7.75 -5.62 3.31
N MET A 53 8.38 -6.70 2.84
CA MET A 53 8.73 -6.87 1.44
C MET A 53 7.48 -6.94 0.54
N GLU A 54 6.44 -7.65 0.98
CA GLU A 54 5.17 -7.74 0.26
C GLU A 54 4.45 -6.40 0.20
N LEU A 55 4.38 -5.69 1.33
CA LEU A 55 3.77 -4.35 1.37
C LEU A 55 4.48 -3.40 0.39
N ARG A 56 5.81 -3.35 0.45
CA ARG A 56 6.63 -2.54 -0.47
C ARG A 56 6.38 -2.93 -1.93
N ARG A 57 6.36 -4.23 -2.23
CA ARG A 57 6.11 -4.77 -3.57
C ARG A 57 4.72 -4.35 -4.08
N VAL A 58 3.68 -4.49 -3.27
CA VAL A 58 2.31 -4.14 -3.65
C VAL A 58 2.16 -2.63 -3.90
N ILE A 59 2.74 -1.79 -3.04
CA ILE A 59 2.72 -0.32 -3.24
C ILE A 59 3.43 0.06 -4.54
N ARG A 60 4.65 -0.44 -4.77
CA ARG A 60 5.42 -0.15 -6.00
C ARG A 60 4.72 -0.64 -7.27
N SER A 61 4.13 -1.84 -7.22
CA SER A 61 3.35 -2.38 -8.34
C SER A 61 2.10 -1.56 -8.62
N GLY A 62 1.41 -1.11 -7.56
CA GLY A 62 0.29 -0.20 -7.65
C GLY A 62 0.68 1.12 -8.31
N GLU A 63 1.82 1.69 -7.91
CA GLU A 63 2.32 2.95 -8.47
C GLU A 63 2.67 2.82 -9.96
N LYS A 64 3.40 1.76 -10.34
CA LYS A 64 3.70 1.46 -11.75
C LYS A 64 2.41 1.32 -12.57
N LYS A 65 1.42 0.59 -12.05
CA LYS A 65 0.15 0.38 -12.74
C LYS A 65 -0.67 1.66 -12.86
N ARG A 66 -0.64 2.52 -11.84
CA ARG A 66 -1.26 3.85 -11.87
C ARG A 66 -0.63 4.72 -12.95
N ARG A 67 0.71 4.82 -12.99
CA ARG A 67 1.42 5.60 -14.02
C ARG A 67 1.05 5.18 -15.45
N LEU A 68 0.75 3.89 -15.66
CA LEU A 68 0.33 3.36 -16.96
C LEU A 68 -1.16 3.58 -17.28
N LYS A 69 -2.05 3.49 -16.30
CA LYS A 69 -3.51 3.53 -16.52
C LYS A 69 -4.17 4.87 -16.26
N ASP A 70 -3.69 5.59 -15.25
CA ASP A 70 -4.27 6.82 -14.75
C ASP A 70 -3.19 7.71 -14.12
N PRO A 71 -2.29 8.29 -14.93
CA PRO A 71 -1.17 9.08 -14.43
C PRO A 71 -1.62 10.37 -13.72
N ASN A 72 -2.82 10.88 -13.99
CA ASN A 72 -3.37 12.11 -13.40
C ASN A 72 -4.37 11.84 -12.26
N GLY A 73 -4.76 10.59 -12.02
CA GLY A 73 -5.69 10.22 -10.95
C GLY A 73 -5.11 10.39 -9.54
N CYS A 74 -6.02 10.50 -8.58
CA CYS A 74 -5.70 10.60 -7.16
C CYS A 74 -4.90 9.38 -6.70
N TRP A 75 -3.62 9.61 -6.38
CA TRP A 75 -2.66 8.57 -6.02
C TRP A 75 -3.14 7.74 -4.83
N SER A 76 -3.55 8.38 -3.72
CA SER A 76 -3.95 7.69 -2.48
C SER A 76 -5.17 6.79 -2.70
N SER A 77 -6.16 7.27 -3.45
CA SER A 77 -7.36 6.49 -3.80
C SER A 77 -7.01 5.26 -4.64
N PHE A 78 -6.18 5.42 -5.69
CA PHE A 78 -5.80 4.30 -6.54
C PHE A 78 -5.00 3.25 -5.77
N ILE A 79 -4.00 3.68 -4.99
CA ILE A 79 -3.15 2.78 -4.22
C ILE A 79 -3.95 2.10 -3.11
N ALA A 80 -4.87 2.78 -2.43
CA ALA A 80 -5.74 2.16 -1.42
C ALA A 80 -6.58 1.02 -2.02
N HIS A 81 -7.16 1.23 -3.21
CA HIS A 81 -7.88 0.16 -3.92
C HIS A 81 -6.95 -0.97 -4.33
N TYR A 82 -5.75 -0.65 -4.81
CA TYR A 82 -4.78 -1.65 -5.25
C TYR A 82 -4.26 -2.49 -4.08
N VAL A 83 -3.86 -1.87 -2.98
CA VAL A 83 -3.35 -2.55 -1.77
C VAL A 83 -4.44 -3.43 -1.15
N ALA A 84 -5.65 -2.90 -0.93
CA ALA A 84 -6.77 -3.67 -0.39
C ALA A 84 -7.09 -4.92 -1.22
N ARG A 85 -6.93 -4.83 -2.55
CA ARG A 85 -7.22 -5.94 -3.46
C ARG A 85 -6.08 -6.96 -3.56
N ASN A 86 -4.83 -6.52 -3.55
CA ASN A 86 -3.69 -7.36 -3.90
C ASN A 86 -2.88 -7.84 -2.69
N ALA A 87 -2.96 -7.17 -1.53
CA ALA A 87 -2.22 -7.59 -0.33
C ALA A 87 -2.64 -8.98 0.20
N ASN A 88 -3.87 -9.42 -0.11
CA ASN A 88 -4.39 -10.72 0.28
C ASN A 88 -4.38 -11.75 -0.87
N GLN A 89 -3.92 -11.36 -2.08
CA GLN A 89 -3.85 -12.26 -3.23
C GLN A 89 -2.56 -13.08 -3.30
N ASN A 90 -1.51 -12.68 -2.57
CA ASN A 90 -0.26 -13.47 -2.46
C ASN A 90 -0.43 -14.82 -1.76
N LEU A 91 -1.56 -15.10 -1.11
CA LEU A 91 -1.90 -16.43 -0.59
C LEU A 91 -2.30 -17.43 -1.69
N LYS A 92 -2.60 -16.98 -2.92
CA LYS A 92 -3.07 -17.86 -4.01
C LYS A 92 -2.04 -18.16 -5.10
N GLU A 93 -1.00 -17.35 -5.25
CA GLU A 93 0.05 -17.60 -6.26
C GLU A 93 1.20 -18.50 -5.75
N GLN A 94 1.13 -19.01 -4.51
CA GLN A 94 2.08 -20.01 -4.00
C GLN A 94 1.65 -21.48 -4.24
N CYS A 95 0.54 -21.72 -4.94
CA CYS A 95 0.14 -23.07 -5.38
C CYS A 95 0.09 -23.15 -6.91
N THR A 96 1.27 -23.15 -7.53
CA THR A 96 1.47 -23.80 -8.83
C THR A 96 2.83 -24.50 -8.74
N LEU A 97 2.79 -25.72 -8.19
CA LEU A 97 3.77 -26.77 -8.43
C LEU A 97 3.42 -27.46 -9.75
#